data_AF-A0A4R8W6M1-F1
#
_entry.id   AF-A0A4R8W6M1-F1
#
_cell.length_a   1.000
_cell.length_b   1.000
_cell.length_c   1.000
_cell.angle_alpha   90.00
_cell.angle_beta   90.00
_cell.angle_gamma   90.00
#
_symmetry.space_group_name_H-M   'P 1'
#
loop_
_entity.id
_entity.type
_entity.pdbx_description
1 polymer ?
#
loop_
_entity_poly.entity_id
_entity_poly.type
_entity_poly.pdbx_seq_one_letter_code
_entity_poly.pdbx_strand_id
1 'polypeptide(L)'
;AAGAAGPGTAPAASTSDAGSGGGASVRAFDFADRGTWTRALAGVDRVFLLVPPTIGNVGRTLIPFIDQAMEENGVRQIVFLSAPGVRFDTRSPHHVVEQYLKRTRTPHTILRPDVLMQTLSTLYRDDIRLRSEIVLPAGGARVAFVDATDVGRCAARVLTEPGHLGKSYSLAGEQPLSYPQVAEMLTEALDRPIRYTTTTEAEFAELAAKQGVTAPDIAAQASWYRAARRRLTALPNRSIRRLTGRPATTLRSFIEDHRQTWL
;
A
#
# COMPACT_ATOMS: atom_id res chain seq x y z
N ALA A 1 4.31 16.09 -38.50
CA ALA A 1 5.37 15.15 -38.10
C ALA A 1 6.09 15.74 -36.90
N ALA A 2 5.73 15.30 -35.70
CA ALA A 2 6.35 15.75 -34.45
C ALA A 2 6.58 14.50 -33.60
N GLY A 3 7.83 14.33 -33.16
CA GLY A 3 8.39 13.09 -32.66
C GLY A 3 7.75 12.60 -31.36
N ALA A 4 7.49 11.29 -31.34
CA ALA A 4 7.13 10.54 -30.16
C ALA A 4 8.36 10.45 -29.24
N ALA A 5 8.22 10.95 -28.01
CA ALA A 5 9.16 10.67 -26.94
C ALA A 5 9.05 9.19 -26.56
N GLY A 6 10.15 8.46 -26.69
CA GLY A 6 10.30 7.07 -26.27
C GLY A 6 10.13 6.89 -24.75
N PRO A 7 10.12 5.65 -24.26
CA PRO A 7 9.71 5.33 -22.90
C PRO A 7 10.66 6.01 -21.91
N GLY A 8 10.12 7.05 -21.26
CA GLY A 8 10.76 7.66 -20.11
C GLY A 8 11.03 6.55 -19.11
N THR A 9 12.31 6.42 -18.76
CA THR A 9 12.72 6.05 -17.40
C THR A 9 11.63 6.52 -16.44
N ALA A 10 11.02 5.59 -15.72
CA ALA A 10 10.30 5.96 -14.50
C ALA A 10 11.24 6.92 -13.75
N PRO A 11 10.77 8.11 -13.33
CA PRO A 11 11.66 9.06 -12.70
C PRO A 11 12.36 8.31 -11.58
N ALA A 12 13.69 8.15 -11.71
CA ALA A 12 14.55 7.66 -10.64
C ALA A 12 14.07 8.40 -9.41
N ALA A 13 13.57 7.67 -8.41
CA ALA A 13 12.79 8.19 -7.28
C ALA A 13 13.17 9.64 -7.08
N SER A 14 12.41 10.56 -7.69
CA SER A 14 12.87 11.93 -7.76
C SER A 14 13.05 12.31 -6.31
N THR A 15 14.18 12.87 -5.95
CA THR A 15 14.33 13.61 -4.70
C THR A 15 13.43 14.85 -4.82
N SER A 16 12.13 14.64 -5.04
CA SER A 16 11.07 15.58 -4.78
C SER A 16 10.98 15.59 -3.28
N ASP A 17 11.78 16.48 -2.71
CA ASP A 17 11.64 17.04 -1.37
C ASP A 17 10.98 16.06 -0.39
N ALA A 18 11.72 14.99 -0.02
CA ALA A 18 11.43 14.27 1.21
C ALA A 18 11.65 15.31 2.31
N GLY A 19 10.56 15.99 2.65
CA GLY A 19 10.57 17.37 3.11
C GLY A 19 11.64 17.67 4.15
N SER A 20 12.41 18.70 3.86
CA SER A 20 13.26 19.47 4.78
C SER A 20 12.49 20.09 5.97
N GLY A 21 11.26 19.65 6.24
CA GLY A 21 10.28 20.27 7.14
C GLY A 21 10.08 19.61 8.50
N GLY A 22 10.83 18.58 8.89
CA GLY A 22 10.64 18.02 10.23
C GLY A 22 11.65 16.95 10.65
N GLY A 23 12.70 17.35 11.37
CA GLY A 23 13.50 16.53 12.30
C GLY A 23 14.13 15.20 11.82
N ALA A 24 13.85 14.73 10.60
CA ALA A 24 14.27 13.44 10.10
C ALA A 24 15.63 13.54 9.40
N SER A 25 16.55 12.63 9.74
CA SER A 25 17.81 12.48 9.03
C SER A 25 17.59 11.64 7.77
N VAL A 26 17.87 12.21 6.60
CA VAL A 26 17.88 11.48 5.33
C VAL A 26 19.22 10.75 5.16
N ARG A 27 19.19 9.50 4.70
CA ARG A 27 20.39 8.70 4.41
C ARG A 27 20.26 8.05 3.04
N ALA A 28 21.35 8.03 2.27
CA ALA A 28 21.40 7.33 1.00
C ALA A 28 21.18 5.83 1.23
N PHE A 29 20.31 5.23 0.43
CA PHE A 29 19.91 3.83 0.57
C PHE A 29 19.39 3.29 -0.75
N ASP A 30 19.88 2.12 -1.15
CA ASP A 30 19.37 1.37 -2.29
C ASP A 30 19.40 -0.14 -1.98
N PHE A 31 18.26 -0.81 -2.11
CA PHE A 31 18.15 -2.27 -1.95
C PHE A 31 18.95 -3.08 -2.98
N ALA A 32 19.34 -2.48 -4.11
CA ALA A 32 20.20 -3.13 -5.11
C ALA A 32 21.69 -2.95 -4.81
N ASP A 33 22.07 -1.95 -4.00
CA ASP A 33 23.45 -1.64 -3.64
C ASP A 33 23.70 -1.84 -2.14
N ARG A 34 24.28 -3.01 -1.82
CA ARG A 34 24.69 -3.38 -0.45
C ARG A 34 25.66 -2.40 0.18
N GLY A 35 26.47 -1.69 -0.61
CA GLY A 35 27.42 -0.69 -0.11
C GLY A 35 26.74 0.47 0.62
N THR A 36 25.44 0.67 0.39
CA THR A 36 24.67 1.74 1.04
C THR A 36 24.13 1.35 2.42
N TRP A 37 24.02 0.06 2.74
CA TRP A 37 23.20 -0.41 3.87
C TRP A 37 23.82 -0.11 5.22
N THR A 38 25.11 -0.35 5.40
CA THR A 38 25.80 -0.12 6.69
C THR A 38 25.64 1.33 7.14
N ARG A 39 25.83 2.30 6.24
CA ARG A 39 25.66 3.73 6.57
C ARG A 39 24.20 4.09 6.82
N ALA A 40 23.26 3.51 6.07
CA ALA A 40 21.83 3.71 6.29
C ALA A 40 21.39 3.20 7.67
N LEU A 41 21.92 2.06 8.11
CA LEU A 41 21.55 1.37 9.35
C LEU A 41 22.32 1.82 10.59
N ALA A 42 23.39 2.62 10.45
CA ALA A 42 24.20 3.04 11.59
C ALA A 42 23.38 3.78 12.68
N GLY A 43 23.28 3.18 13.87
CA GLY A 43 22.51 3.72 15.00
C GLY A 43 20.99 3.52 14.90
N VAL A 44 20.52 2.72 13.93
CA VAL A 44 19.10 2.35 13.79
C VAL A 44 18.81 1.13 14.65
N ASP A 45 17.83 1.23 15.54
CA ASP A 45 17.44 0.12 16.41
C ASP A 45 16.14 -0.58 15.96
N ARG A 46 15.37 0.03 15.05
CA ARG A 46 14.12 -0.51 14.50
C ARG A 46 13.92 -0.05 13.07
N VAL A 47 13.35 -0.91 12.23
CA VAL A 47 13.14 -0.63 10.80
C VAL A 47 11.66 -0.78 10.44
N PHE A 48 11.11 0.25 9.79
CA PHE A 48 9.86 0.12 9.03
C PHE A 48 10.18 -0.31 7.60
N LEU A 49 9.72 -1.49 7.20
CA LEU A 49 10.07 -2.11 5.92
C LEU A 49 8.82 -2.25 5.04
N LEU A 50 8.88 -1.72 3.82
CA LEU A 50 7.89 -1.92 2.77
C LEU A 50 8.53 -2.64 1.57
N VAL A 51 7.72 -3.30 0.74
CA VAL A 51 8.18 -3.87 -0.54
C VAL A 51 8.04 -2.80 -1.61
N PRO A 52 9.13 -2.27 -2.18
CA PRO A 52 9.05 -1.32 -3.27
C PRO A 52 8.45 -2.00 -4.53
N PRO A 53 7.60 -1.31 -5.30
CA PRO A 53 7.02 -1.87 -6.53
C PRO A 53 8.06 -2.31 -7.56
N THR A 54 9.24 -1.69 -7.56
CA THR A 54 10.36 -2.00 -8.46
C THR A 54 11.08 -3.30 -8.11
N ILE A 55 10.82 -3.90 -6.95
CA ILE A 55 11.50 -5.10 -6.49
C ILE A 55 10.67 -6.35 -6.79
N GLY A 56 11.06 -7.05 -7.86
CA GLY A 56 10.49 -8.35 -8.23
C GLY A 56 11.12 -9.55 -7.51
N ASN A 57 12.35 -9.41 -6.96
CA ASN A 57 13.07 -10.49 -6.30
C ASN A 57 13.52 -10.09 -4.89
N VAL A 58 12.66 -10.35 -3.90
CA VAL A 58 12.93 -10.09 -2.48
C VAL A 58 14.07 -10.94 -1.90
N GLY A 59 14.36 -12.10 -2.49
CA GLY A 59 15.45 -12.99 -2.08
C GLY A 59 16.84 -12.40 -2.33
N ARG A 60 16.97 -11.51 -3.32
CA ARG A 60 18.23 -10.81 -3.61
C ARG A 60 18.35 -9.43 -2.96
N THR A 61 17.27 -8.90 -2.40
CA THR A 61 17.16 -7.52 -1.94
C THR A 61 16.74 -7.45 -0.48
N LEU A 62 15.43 -7.57 -0.19
CA LEU A 62 14.88 -7.40 1.17
C LEU A 62 15.40 -8.44 2.16
N ILE A 63 15.52 -9.71 1.77
CA ILE A 63 15.97 -10.77 2.67
C ILE A 63 17.41 -10.52 3.15
N PRO A 64 18.41 -10.34 2.25
CA PRO A 64 19.75 -9.99 2.68
C PRO A 64 19.83 -8.67 3.48
N PHE A 65 18.98 -7.68 3.16
CA PHE A 65 18.90 -6.45 3.95
C PHE A 65 18.41 -6.71 5.38
N ILE A 66 17.39 -7.56 5.54
CA ILE A 66 16.91 -7.97 6.86
C ILE A 66 18.03 -8.64 7.65
N ASP A 67 18.79 -9.54 7.03
CA ASP A 67 19.89 -10.24 7.70
C ASP A 67 20.96 -9.25 8.17
N GLN A 68 21.41 -8.35 7.28
CA GLN A 68 22.41 -7.34 7.63
C GLN A 68 21.92 -6.36 8.71
N ALA A 69 20.65 -5.98 8.67
CA ALA A 69 20.04 -5.14 9.71
C ALA A 69 20.08 -5.82 11.09
N MET A 70 19.79 -7.11 11.14
CA MET A 70 19.76 -7.89 12.39
C MET A 70 21.16 -8.20 12.92
N GLU A 71 22.11 -8.57 12.06
CA GLU A 71 23.43 -9.06 12.47
C GLU A 71 24.41 -7.92 12.80
N GLU A 72 24.46 -6.88 11.96
CA GLU A 72 25.56 -5.89 12.03
C GLU A 72 25.19 -4.62 12.80
N ASN A 73 23.90 -4.28 12.86
CA ASN A 73 23.47 -2.95 13.32
C ASN A 73 22.63 -2.98 14.61
N GLY A 74 22.42 -4.17 15.18
CA GLY A 74 21.67 -4.33 16.42
C GLY A 74 20.19 -3.94 16.30
N VAL A 75 19.62 -4.01 15.08
CA VAL A 75 18.18 -3.78 14.89
C VAL A 75 17.42 -4.82 15.69
N ARG A 76 16.48 -4.34 16.52
CA ARG A 76 15.72 -5.14 17.49
C ARG A 76 14.30 -5.45 17.01
N GLN A 77 13.85 -4.81 15.94
CA GLN A 77 12.51 -5.02 15.40
C GLN A 77 12.43 -4.60 13.93
N ILE A 78 11.84 -5.48 13.10
CA ILE A 78 11.36 -5.15 11.76
C ILE A 78 9.83 -5.01 11.79
N VAL A 79 9.30 -3.82 11.52
CA VAL A 79 7.87 -3.62 11.27
C VAL A 79 7.64 -3.69 9.78
N PHE A 80 7.11 -4.83 9.33
CA PHE A 80 6.91 -5.12 7.91
C PHE A 80 5.51 -4.73 7.45
N LEU A 81 5.43 -3.83 6.48
CA LEU A 81 4.22 -3.49 5.75
C LEU A 81 3.98 -4.56 4.66
N SER A 82 3.11 -5.50 5.02
CA SER A 82 2.63 -6.55 4.15
C SER A 82 1.35 -6.11 3.42
N ALA A 83 0.60 -7.06 2.87
CA ALA A 83 -0.61 -6.82 2.08
C ALA A 83 -1.76 -7.74 2.56
N PRO A 84 -3.02 -7.43 2.23
CA PRO A 84 -4.15 -8.28 2.58
C PRO A 84 -4.13 -9.55 1.71
N GLY A 85 -4.63 -10.66 2.23
CA GLY A 85 -4.78 -11.88 1.42
C GLY A 85 -3.49 -12.61 1.02
N VAL A 86 -2.30 -12.14 1.45
CA VAL A 86 -0.99 -12.77 1.12
C VAL A 86 -0.87 -14.25 1.47
N ARG A 87 -1.74 -14.77 2.34
CA ARG A 87 -1.80 -16.22 2.63
C ARG A 87 -2.30 -17.05 1.45
N PHE A 88 -3.07 -16.44 0.55
CA PHE A 88 -3.62 -17.08 -0.64
C PHE A 88 -2.76 -16.86 -1.89
N ASP A 89 -1.79 -15.94 -1.83
CA ASP A 89 -0.79 -15.71 -2.88
C ASP A 89 0.62 -16.03 -2.35
N THR A 90 0.96 -17.31 -2.37
CA THR A 90 2.22 -17.83 -1.82
C THR A 90 3.46 -17.40 -2.60
N ARG A 91 3.29 -16.89 -3.83
CA ARG A 91 4.38 -16.42 -4.69
C ARG A 91 4.60 -14.91 -4.56
N SER A 92 3.68 -14.17 -3.93
CA SER A 92 3.84 -12.73 -3.73
C SER A 92 5.13 -12.39 -2.95
N PRO A 93 5.84 -11.31 -3.31
CA PRO A 93 6.94 -10.76 -2.53
C PRO A 93 6.63 -10.63 -1.03
N HIS A 94 5.42 -10.15 -0.69
CA HIS A 94 4.97 -10.00 0.69
C HIS A 94 4.87 -11.35 1.42
N HIS A 95 4.33 -12.39 0.78
CA HIS A 95 4.27 -13.72 1.39
C HIS A 95 5.67 -14.27 1.68
N VAL A 96 6.58 -14.15 0.72
CA VAL A 96 7.96 -14.64 0.86
C VAL A 96 8.66 -13.98 2.05
N VAL A 97 8.57 -12.65 2.18
CA VAL A 97 9.15 -11.92 3.31
C VAL A 97 8.45 -12.27 4.63
N GLU A 98 7.12 -12.41 4.66
CA GLU A 98 6.41 -12.83 5.87
C GLU A 98 6.83 -14.22 6.36
N GLN A 99 6.98 -15.19 5.45
CA GLN A 99 7.42 -16.53 5.82
C GLN A 99 8.87 -16.54 6.25
N TYR A 100 9.71 -15.71 5.61
CA TYR A 100 11.09 -15.52 6.03
C TYR A 100 11.18 -15.09 7.49
N LEU A 101 10.57 -13.95 7.84
CA LEU A 101 10.58 -13.37 9.19
C LEU A 101 10.06 -14.35 10.26
N LYS A 102 9.02 -15.14 9.93
CA LYS A 102 8.47 -16.15 10.85
C LYS A 102 9.40 -17.35 11.02
N ARG A 103 9.95 -17.88 9.93
CA ARG A 103 10.81 -19.07 9.93
C ARG A 103 12.13 -18.81 10.67
N THR A 104 12.74 -17.65 10.45
CA THR A 104 14.00 -17.24 11.11
C THR A 104 13.78 -16.75 12.54
N ARG A 105 12.52 -16.59 12.97
CA ARG A 105 12.15 -15.96 14.25
C ARG A 105 12.77 -14.56 14.41
N THR A 106 13.00 -13.85 13.30
CA THR A 106 13.44 -12.45 13.32
C THR A 106 12.45 -11.64 14.16
N PRO A 107 12.89 -10.80 15.12
CA PRO A 107 12.00 -9.92 15.86
C PRO A 107 11.20 -9.01 14.92
N HIS A 108 9.90 -9.26 14.78
CA HIS A 108 9.09 -8.55 13.80
C HIS A 108 7.69 -8.23 14.27
N THR A 109 7.05 -7.28 13.60
CA THR A 109 5.61 -7.09 13.62
C THR A 109 5.12 -6.91 12.19
N ILE A 110 4.03 -7.59 11.81
CA ILE A 110 3.47 -7.51 10.46
C ILE A 110 2.22 -6.62 10.47
N LEU A 111 2.17 -5.63 9.58
CA LEU A 111 0.99 -4.81 9.31
C LEU A 111 0.43 -5.18 7.94
N ARG A 112 -0.86 -5.52 7.86
CA ARG A 112 -1.56 -5.84 6.60
C ARG A 112 -2.68 -4.82 6.37
N PRO A 113 -2.38 -3.64 5.80
CA PRO A 113 -3.43 -2.74 5.34
C PRO A 113 -4.34 -3.43 4.32
N ASP A 114 -5.62 -3.09 4.33
CA ASP A 114 -6.52 -3.35 3.20
C ASP A 114 -6.27 -2.33 2.07
N VAL A 115 -7.24 -2.09 1.19
CA VAL A 115 -7.12 -1.08 0.12
C VAL A 115 -6.94 0.32 0.70
N LEU A 116 -5.86 0.98 0.29
CA LEU A 116 -5.57 2.35 0.69
C LEU A 116 -6.56 3.33 0.06
N MET A 117 -7.08 4.28 0.83
CA MET A 117 -7.91 5.38 0.32
C MET A 117 -7.18 6.21 -0.74
N GLN A 118 -5.86 6.34 -0.60
CA GLN A 118 -4.96 7.01 -1.54
C GLN A 118 -5.03 6.43 -2.96
N THR A 119 -5.51 5.20 -3.15
CA THR A 119 -5.74 4.66 -4.51
C THR A 119 -6.72 5.53 -5.31
N LEU A 120 -7.68 6.18 -4.66
CA LEU A 120 -8.62 7.12 -5.29
C LEU A 120 -7.94 8.42 -5.73
N SER A 121 -6.99 8.92 -4.94
CA SER A 121 -6.28 10.19 -5.17
C SER A 121 -4.99 10.02 -5.98
N THR A 122 -4.64 8.79 -6.35
CA THR A 122 -3.46 8.44 -7.15
C THR A 122 -3.87 7.65 -8.38
N LEU A 123 -4.03 6.33 -8.26
CA LEU A 123 -4.31 5.41 -9.35
C LEU A 123 -5.58 5.79 -10.13
N TYR A 124 -6.67 6.12 -9.43
CA TYR A 124 -7.96 6.46 -10.04
C TYR A 124 -8.21 7.96 -10.15
N ARG A 125 -7.20 8.79 -9.83
CA ARG A 125 -7.37 10.23 -9.75
C ARG A 125 -7.86 10.81 -11.07
N ASP A 126 -7.17 10.48 -12.15
CA ASP A 126 -7.40 11.13 -13.44
C ASP A 126 -8.73 10.65 -14.07
N ASP A 127 -9.14 9.40 -13.84
CA ASP A 127 -10.48 8.93 -14.24
C ASP A 127 -11.59 9.65 -13.46
N ILE A 128 -11.44 9.80 -12.14
CA ILE A 128 -12.41 10.54 -11.32
C ILE A 128 -12.43 12.03 -11.73
N ARG A 129 -11.26 12.65 -11.87
CA ARG A 129 -11.09 14.07 -12.16
C ARG A 129 -11.56 14.44 -13.57
N LEU A 130 -11.06 13.74 -14.58
CA LEU A 130 -11.23 14.12 -15.99
C LEU A 130 -12.44 13.45 -16.65
N ARG A 131 -12.87 12.29 -16.15
CA ARG A 131 -13.94 11.49 -16.77
C ARG A 131 -15.17 11.32 -15.89
N SER A 132 -15.09 11.74 -14.63
CA SER A 132 -16.18 11.56 -13.66
C SER A 132 -16.56 10.09 -13.44
N GLU A 133 -15.58 9.20 -13.52
CA GLU A 133 -15.84 7.76 -13.48
C GLU A 133 -14.85 7.00 -12.61
N ILE A 134 -15.34 5.90 -12.03
CA ILE A 134 -14.54 4.83 -11.44
C ILE A 134 -14.84 3.57 -12.25
N VAL A 135 -13.84 3.08 -12.98
CA VAL A 135 -13.99 1.96 -13.93
C VAL A 135 -13.14 0.78 -13.48
N LEU A 136 -13.78 -0.27 -12.95
CA LEU A 136 -13.06 -1.43 -12.40
C LEU A 136 -13.96 -2.68 -12.27
N PRO A 137 -13.38 -3.89 -12.24
CA PRO A 137 -14.14 -5.14 -12.23
C PRO A 137 -14.57 -5.54 -10.81
N ALA A 138 -14.93 -4.59 -9.94
CA ALA A 138 -15.31 -4.92 -8.56
C ALA A 138 -16.69 -5.54 -8.45
N GLY A 139 -17.62 -5.28 -9.37
CA GLY A 139 -19.01 -5.71 -9.28
C GLY A 139 -19.59 -5.49 -7.87
N GLY A 140 -20.11 -6.56 -7.26
CA GLY A 140 -20.68 -6.54 -5.91
C GLY A 140 -19.66 -6.61 -4.76
N ALA A 141 -18.36 -6.36 -5.00
CA ALA A 141 -17.36 -6.36 -3.94
C ALA A 141 -17.63 -5.25 -2.91
N ARG A 142 -17.30 -5.55 -1.65
CA ARG A 142 -17.25 -4.57 -0.57
C ARG A 142 -15.83 -4.52 -0.03
N VAL A 143 -15.35 -3.32 0.21
CA VAL A 143 -13.96 -3.04 0.59
C VAL A 143 -13.95 -2.21 1.86
N ALA A 144 -13.09 -2.56 2.81
CA ALA A 144 -12.92 -1.82 4.05
C ALA A 144 -11.70 -0.90 3.93
N PHE A 145 -11.86 0.18 3.15
CA PHE A 145 -10.78 1.13 2.83
C PHE A 145 -10.08 1.65 4.10
N VAL A 146 -8.77 1.81 4.00
CA VAL A 146 -7.93 2.31 5.11
C VAL A 146 -7.10 3.51 4.64
N ASP A 147 -6.98 4.52 5.48
CA ASP A 147 -6.10 5.66 5.21
C ASP A 147 -4.63 5.30 5.51
N ALA A 148 -3.71 5.58 4.58
CA ALA A 148 -2.27 5.45 4.82
C ALA A 148 -1.78 6.25 6.05
N THR A 149 -2.44 7.36 6.41
CA THR A 149 -2.15 8.11 7.64
C THR A 149 -2.37 7.24 8.87
N ASP A 150 -3.45 6.47 8.91
CA ASP A 150 -3.75 5.57 10.03
C ASP A 150 -2.82 4.36 10.07
N VAL A 151 -2.41 3.86 8.90
CA VAL A 151 -1.35 2.85 8.80
C VAL A 151 -0.05 3.40 9.40
N GLY A 152 0.31 4.66 9.07
CA GLY A 152 1.45 5.37 9.64
C GLY A 152 1.37 5.52 11.16
N ARG A 153 0.20 5.90 11.71
CA ARG A 153 -0.04 5.94 13.16
C ARG A 153 0.13 4.58 13.81
N CYS A 154 -0.39 3.51 13.19
CA CYS A 154 -0.22 2.14 13.69
C CYS A 154 1.24 1.71 13.65
N ALA A 155 1.96 2.00 12.56
CA ALA A 155 3.38 1.72 12.43
C ALA A 155 4.20 2.44 13.51
N ALA A 156 3.95 3.74 13.73
CA ALA A 156 4.59 4.51 14.78
C ALA A 156 4.38 3.88 16.16
N ARG A 157 3.13 3.55 16.53
CA ARG A 157 2.84 2.87 17.81
C ARG A 157 3.59 1.56 17.96
N VAL A 158 3.53 0.71 16.93
CA VAL A 158 4.19 -0.60 16.93
C VAL A 158 5.71 -0.49 17.01
N LEU A 159 6.29 0.57 16.43
CA LEU A 159 7.72 0.88 16.48
C LEU A 159 8.15 1.47 17.82
N THR A 160 7.27 2.08 18.61
CA THR A 160 7.68 2.80 19.84
C THR A 160 7.25 2.11 21.12
N GLU A 161 6.26 1.21 21.06
CA GLU A 161 5.67 0.58 22.23
C GLU A 161 6.05 -0.91 22.36
N PRO A 162 6.12 -1.44 23.59
CA PRO A 162 6.37 -2.86 23.82
C PRO A 162 5.16 -3.74 23.49
N GLY A 163 5.38 -5.06 23.40
CA GLY A 163 4.29 -6.04 23.31
C GLY A 163 3.76 -6.30 21.90
N HIS A 164 4.44 -5.83 20.85
CA HIS A 164 4.04 -6.06 19.45
C HIS A 164 4.87 -7.10 18.70
N LEU A 165 5.96 -7.58 19.28
CA LEU A 165 6.82 -8.60 18.66
C LEU A 165 6.04 -9.91 18.39
N GLY A 166 6.27 -10.49 17.22
CA GLY A 166 5.60 -11.70 16.72
C GLY A 166 4.15 -11.50 16.29
N LYS A 167 3.56 -10.31 16.44
CA LYS A 167 2.15 -10.06 16.12
C LYS A 167 1.96 -9.69 14.65
N SER A 168 0.77 -10.02 14.14
CA SER A 168 0.28 -9.59 12.83
C SER A 168 -1.04 -8.83 13.01
N TYR A 169 -1.16 -7.65 12.42
CA TYR A 169 -2.38 -6.84 12.47
C TYR A 169 -2.95 -6.65 11.07
N SER A 170 -4.20 -7.04 10.87
CA SER A 170 -4.98 -6.60 9.71
C SER A 170 -5.53 -5.20 10.00
N LEU A 171 -5.22 -4.23 9.13
CA LEU A 171 -5.62 -2.84 9.27
C LEU A 171 -6.64 -2.51 8.17
N ALA A 172 -7.89 -2.34 8.56
CA ALA A 172 -8.97 -2.01 7.65
C ALA A 172 -9.83 -0.91 8.26
N GLY A 173 -10.56 -0.18 7.42
CA GLY A 173 -11.60 0.73 7.89
C GLY A 173 -12.69 0.01 8.69
N GLU A 174 -13.46 0.78 9.45
CA GLU A 174 -14.53 0.23 10.29
C GLU A 174 -15.83 -0.05 9.50
N GLN A 175 -15.87 0.33 8.21
CA GLN A 175 -17.05 0.24 7.36
C GLN A 175 -16.74 -0.42 6.02
N PRO A 176 -17.53 -1.42 5.59
CA PRO A 176 -17.39 -2.04 4.28
C PRO A 176 -18.20 -1.27 3.22
N LEU A 177 -17.52 -0.69 2.23
CA LEU A 177 -18.13 0.14 1.19
C LEU A 177 -18.11 -0.56 -0.17
N SER A 178 -19.19 -0.43 -0.95
CA SER A 178 -19.18 -0.79 -2.37
C SER A 178 -18.72 0.40 -3.21
N TYR A 179 -18.19 0.15 -4.41
CA TYR A 179 -17.77 1.24 -5.31
C TYR A 179 -18.91 2.19 -5.75
N PRO A 180 -20.17 1.74 -5.91
CA PRO A 180 -21.30 2.67 -6.02
C PRO A 180 -21.40 3.66 -4.85
N GLN A 181 -21.23 3.21 -3.61
CA GLN A 181 -21.25 4.09 -2.42
C GLN A 181 -20.04 5.04 -2.42
N VAL A 182 -18.88 4.59 -2.91
CA VAL A 182 -17.71 5.46 -3.08
C VAL A 182 -17.99 6.57 -4.09
N ALA A 183 -18.60 6.23 -5.23
CA ALA A 183 -18.96 7.18 -6.27
C ALA A 183 -20.01 8.19 -5.79
N GLU A 184 -20.98 7.75 -4.99
CA GLU A 184 -21.97 8.61 -4.32
C GLU A 184 -21.30 9.60 -3.36
N MET A 185 -20.41 9.14 -2.49
CA MET A 185 -19.66 10.01 -1.57
C MET A 185 -18.79 11.05 -2.31
N LEU A 186 -18.15 10.65 -3.42
CA LEU A 186 -17.40 11.58 -4.27
C LEU A 186 -18.34 12.57 -4.97
N THR A 187 -19.52 12.12 -5.43
CA THR A 187 -20.52 12.99 -6.06
C THR A 187 -20.96 14.09 -5.13
N GLU A 188 -21.29 13.74 -3.88
CA GLU A 188 -21.68 14.69 -2.85
C GLU A 188 -20.55 15.68 -2.53
N ALA A 189 -19.31 15.20 -2.38
CA ALA A 189 -18.20 16.04 -1.97
C ALA A 189 -17.65 16.95 -3.08
N LEU A 190 -17.82 16.56 -4.35
CA LEU A 190 -17.31 17.30 -5.51
C LEU A 190 -18.40 18.12 -6.21
N ASP A 191 -19.66 18.03 -5.77
CA ASP A 191 -20.83 18.67 -6.38
C ASP A 191 -20.95 18.41 -7.90
N ARG A 192 -20.58 17.20 -8.33
CA ARG A 192 -20.73 16.73 -9.71
C ARG A 192 -20.92 15.23 -9.78
N PRO A 193 -21.71 14.70 -10.75
CA PRO A 193 -21.96 13.26 -10.83
C PRO A 193 -20.68 12.46 -11.09
N ILE A 194 -20.32 11.57 -10.16
CA ILE A 194 -19.28 10.56 -10.33
C ILE A 194 -19.96 9.20 -10.47
N ARG A 195 -19.64 8.47 -11.54
CA ARG A 195 -20.27 7.17 -11.83
C ARG A 195 -19.31 6.03 -11.55
N TYR A 196 -19.84 4.94 -11.00
CA TYR A 196 -19.14 3.67 -10.99
C TYR A 196 -19.58 2.82 -12.18
N THR A 197 -18.63 2.41 -13.01
CA THR A 197 -18.85 1.52 -14.14
C THR A 197 -18.15 0.20 -13.88
N THR A 198 -18.92 -0.88 -13.75
CA THR A 198 -18.33 -2.22 -13.63
C THR A 198 -17.84 -2.70 -14.99
N THR A 199 -16.65 -3.29 -15.02
CA THR A 199 -16.12 -3.94 -16.23
C THR A 199 -16.01 -5.44 -16.04
N THR A 200 -15.88 -6.17 -17.14
CA THR A 200 -15.34 -7.53 -17.13
C THR A 200 -13.85 -7.51 -16.78
N GLU A 201 -13.30 -8.67 -16.41
CA GLU A 201 -11.84 -8.79 -16.17
C GLU A 201 -11.03 -8.59 -17.45
N ALA A 202 -11.59 -8.95 -18.62
CA ALA A 202 -10.94 -8.77 -19.92
C ALA A 202 -10.85 -7.28 -20.30
N GLU A 203 -11.96 -6.55 -20.17
CA GLU A 203 -11.98 -5.10 -20.41
C GLU A 203 -11.06 -4.35 -19.44
N PHE A 204 -11.06 -4.75 -18.16
CA PHE A 204 -10.14 -4.20 -17.17
C PHE A 204 -8.68 -4.42 -17.58
N ALA A 205 -8.33 -5.65 -18.00
CA ALA A 205 -6.98 -5.98 -18.43
C ALA A 205 -6.56 -5.14 -19.65
N GLU A 206 -7.47 -4.95 -20.62
CA GLU A 206 -7.19 -4.13 -21.80
C GLU A 206 -6.96 -2.66 -21.43
N LEU A 207 -7.82 -2.08 -20.57
CA LEU A 207 -7.69 -0.71 -20.11
C LEU A 207 -6.40 -0.48 -19.31
N ALA A 208 -6.08 -1.39 -18.38
CA ALA A 208 -4.88 -1.31 -17.57
C ALA A 208 -3.60 -1.48 -18.42
N ALA A 209 -3.62 -2.38 -19.41
CA ALA A 209 -2.48 -2.55 -20.33
C ALA A 209 -2.24 -1.28 -21.17
N LYS A 210 -3.30 -0.59 -21.63
CA LYS A 210 -3.18 0.71 -22.32
C LYS A 210 -2.59 1.80 -21.43
N GLN A 211 -2.74 1.68 -20.11
CA GLN A 211 -2.14 2.56 -19.11
C GLN A 211 -0.73 2.14 -18.70
N GLY A 212 -0.15 1.12 -19.33
CA GLY A 212 1.21 0.64 -19.07
C GLY A 212 1.35 -0.27 -17.85
N VAL A 213 0.24 -0.75 -17.28
CA VAL A 213 0.25 -1.71 -16.18
C VAL A 213 0.75 -3.06 -16.70
N THR A 214 1.63 -3.72 -15.95
CA THR A 214 2.22 -4.99 -16.38
C THR A 214 1.22 -6.14 -16.30
N ALA A 215 1.36 -7.15 -17.17
CA ALA A 215 0.47 -8.32 -17.14
C ALA A 215 0.43 -9.05 -15.76
N PRO A 216 1.55 -9.21 -15.03
CA PRO A 216 1.53 -9.72 -13.66
C PRO A 216 0.68 -8.87 -12.70
N ASP A 217 0.80 -7.55 -12.75
CA ASP A 217 0.04 -6.64 -11.88
C ASP A 217 -1.47 -6.67 -12.21
N ILE A 218 -1.81 -6.70 -13.50
CA ILE A 218 -3.20 -6.87 -13.96
C ILE A 218 -3.79 -8.18 -13.43
N ALA A 219 -3.03 -9.28 -13.54
CA ALA A 219 -3.47 -10.58 -13.05
C ALA A 219 -3.65 -10.59 -11.52
N ALA A 220 -2.75 -9.94 -10.78
CA ALA A 220 -2.84 -9.80 -9.33
C ALA A 220 -4.08 -8.98 -8.92
N GLN A 221 -4.33 -7.84 -9.59
CA GLN A 221 -5.51 -7.01 -9.35
C GLN A 221 -6.81 -7.75 -9.68
N ALA A 222 -6.88 -8.44 -10.82
CA ALA A 222 -8.04 -9.24 -11.19
C ALA A 222 -8.31 -10.37 -10.16
N SER A 223 -7.25 -11.06 -9.70
CA SER A 223 -7.34 -12.07 -8.65
C SER A 223 -7.88 -11.48 -7.34
N TRP A 224 -7.39 -10.31 -6.94
CA TRP A 224 -7.88 -9.61 -5.75
C TRP A 224 -9.37 -9.25 -5.88
N TYR A 225 -9.81 -8.73 -7.02
CA TYR A 225 -11.23 -8.42 -7.25
C TYR A 225 -12.12 -9.68 -7.18
N ARG A 226 -11.67 -10.83 -7.70
CA ARG A 226 -12.39 -12.11 -7.52
C ARG A 226 -12.56 -12.47 -6.05
N ALA A 227 -11.49 -12.33 -5.26
CA ALA A 227 -11.52 -12.60 -3.83
C ALA A 227 -12.44 -11.62 -3.06
N ALA A 228 -12.38 -10.33 -3.42
CA ALA A 228 -13.19 -9.27 -2.83
C ALA A 228 -14.69 -9.48 -3.12
N ARG A 229 -15.05 -9.90 -4.34
CA ARG A 229 -16.44 -10.27 -4.69
C ARG A 229 -16.98 -11.44 -3.86
N ARG A 230 -16.10 -12.35 -3.42
CA ARG A 230 -16.42 -13.47 -2.53
C ARG A 230 -16.35 -13.12 -1.04
N ARG A 231 -16.07 -11.86 -0.69
CA ARG A 231 -15.88 -11.38 0.69
C ARG A 231 -14.75 -12.11 1.44
N LEU A 232 -13.72 -12.54 0.72
CA LEU A 232 -12.56 -13.27 1.27
C LEU A 232 -11.37 -12.35 1.59
N THR A 233 -11.48 -11.05 1.31
CA THR A 233 -10.47 -10.04 1.63
C THR A 233 -10.68 -9.45 3.02
N ALA A 234 -9.79 -8.54 3.47
CA ALA A 234 -9.83 -8.03 4.84
C ALA A 234 -11.21 -7.44 5.17
N LEU A 235 -11.83 -8.01 6.20
CA LEU A 235 -13.12 -7.55 6.69
C LEU A 235 -12.93 -6.28 7.53
N PRO A 236 -13.95 -5.41 7.58
CA PRO A 236 -13.93 -4.24 8.44
C PRO A 236 -13.62 -4.67 9.88
N ASN A 237 -12.72 -3.94 10.53
CA ASN A 237 -12.29 -4.28 11.88
C ASN A 237 -11.91 -3.02 12.67
N ARG A 238 -11.63 -3.20 13.97
CA ARG A 238 -11.27 -2.12 14.89
C ARG A 238 -9.79 -2.18 15.30
N SER A 239 -8.91 -2.76 14.49
CA SER A 239 -7.48 -2.89 14.83
C SER A 239 -6.79 -1.55 14.92
N ILE A 240 -7.09 -0.63 14.00
CA ILE A 240 -6.57 0.75 14.02
C ILE A 240 -7.01 1.43 15.33
N ARG A 241 -8.29 1.31 15.68
CA ARG A 241 -8.82 1.84 16.94
C ARG A 241 -8.13 1.28 18.17
N ARG A 242 -7.91 -0.04 18.23
CA ARG A 242 -7.22 -0.68 19.35
C ARG A 242 -5.76 -0.25 19.46
N LEU A 243 -5.06 -0.05 18.34
CA LEU A 243 -3.64 0.30 18.33
C LEU A 243 -3.39 1.80 18.57
N THR A 244 -4.28 2.66 18.08
CA THR A 244 -4.06 4.12 18.08
C THR A 244 -4.90 4.85 19.12
N GLY A 245 -5.92 4.20 19.69
CA GLY A 245 -6.91 4.82 20.58
C GLY A 245 -7.96 5.67 19.85
N ARG A 246 -7.94 5.74 18.51
CA ARG A 246 -8.84 6.57 17.71
C ARG A 246 -9.53 5.76 16.61
N PRO A 247 -10.79 6.05 16.25
CA PRO A 247 -11.44 5.41 15.10
C PRO A 247 -10.58 5.50 13.85
N ALA A 248 -10.68 4.49 12.97
CA ALA A 248 -10.12 4.63 11.63
C ALA A 248 -10.81 5.79 10.89
N THR A 249 -10.04 6.51 10.09
CA THR A 249 -10.51 7.59 9.23
C THR A 249 -11.61 7.06 8.32
N THR A 250 -12.70 7.80 8.21
CA THR A 250 -13.81 7.42 7.33
C THR A 250 -13.50 7.86 5.89
N LEU A 251 -14.02 7.14 4.91
CA LEU A 251 -13.80 7.51 3.52
C LEU A 251 -14.35 8.92 3.20
N ARG A 252 -15.47 9.30 3.82
CA ARG A 252 -16.05 10.64 3.69
C ARG A 252 -15.08 11.73 4.14
N SER A 253 -14.51 11.60 5.35
CA SER A 253 -13.52 12.57 5.85
C SER A 253 -12.31 12.66 4.92
N PHE A 254 -11.79 11.51 4.47
CA PHE A 254 -10.68 11.48 3.52
C PHE A 254 -11.03 12.22 2.22
N ILE A 255 -12.20 11.98 1.64
CA ILE A 255 -12.63 12.67 0.41
C ILE A 255 -12.72 14.19 0.65
N GLU A 256 -13.32 14.62 1.76
CA GLU A 256 -13.49 16.03 2.11
C GLU A 256 -12.14 16.75 2.28
N ASP A 257 -11.20 16.12 2.99
CA ASP A 257 -9.85 16.64 3.25
C ASP A 257 -9.00 16.72 1.97
N HIS A 258 -9.21 15.79 1.03
CA HIS A 258 -8.42 15.67 -0.19
C HIS A 258 -9.15 16.15 -1.46
N ARG A 259 -10.33 16.77 -1.34
CA ARG A 259 -11.20 17.08 -2.49
C ARG A 259 -10.53 17.82 -3.64
N GLN A 260 -9.55 18.69 -3.31
CA GLN A 260 -8.76 19.46 -4.28
C GLN A 260 -8.01 18.58 -5.29
N THR A 261 -7.81 17.30 -4.96
CA THR A 261 -7.16 16.34 -5.86
C THR A 261 -8.02 16.00 -7.08
N TRP A 262 -9.35 16.19 -7.01
CA TRP A 262 -10.31 15.83 -8.05
C TRP A 262 -11.14 16.99 -8.61
N LEU A 263 -10.85 18.23 -8.16
CA LEU A 263 -11.35 19.47 -8.76
C LEU A 263 -10.47 19.87 -9.97
#